data_AF-A0A7F8RDH2-F1
#
_entry.id   AF-A0A7F8RDH2-F1
#
_cell.length_a   1.000
_cell.length_b   1.000
_cell.length_c   1.000
_cell.angle_alpha   90.00
_cell.angle_beta   90.00
_cell.angle_gamma   90.00
#
_symmetry.space_group_name_H-M   'P 1'
#
loop_
_entity.id
_entity.type
_entity.pdbx_description
1 polymer ?
#
loop_
_entity_poly.entity_id
_entity_poly.type
_entity_poly.pdbx_seq_one_letter_code
_entity_poly.pdbx_strand_id
1 'polypeptide(L)'
;MSQESAAPASAVPLEELSSWPEELCRRELPSVLPRLLSMYQHSDNWIEHIQILKIIVEMFLPHMNHLTLEETFFSQVLPKTVKLFDDMMYELTSQARGLSSHNLEIQTTLRNILQTMVQLLAALTGCVQHICVTQESIILENIHSLPSSVLHVIKSTFVHCKDSESVYSGHLHLVSDLLQALFKEAYSLQKQLMELLDMVCMDPLVDENDDILNMVIGK
;
A
#
# COMPACT_ATOMS: atom_id res chain seq x y z
N MET A 1 8.61 9.82 44.21
CA MET A 1 8.24 10.72 43.10
C MET A 1 9.33 10.57 42.05
N SER A 2 9.20 9.55 41.21
CA SER A 2 10.17 9.29 40.14
C SER A 2 9.69 10.03 38.91
N GLN A 3 10.44 11.05 38.51
CA GLN A 3 10.23 11.76 37.25
C GLN A 3 10.56 10.80 36.12
N GLU A 4 9.53 10.26 35.47
CA GLU A 4 9.63 9.64 34.17
C GLU A 4 9.96 10.74 33.16
N SER A 5 11.24 10.86 32.84
CA SER A 5 11.71 11.75 31.78
C SER A 5 11.26 11.17 30.44
N ALA A 6 10.04 11.50 30.01
CA ALA A 6 9.59 11.24 28.66
C ALA A 6 10.53 11.97 27.69
N ALA A 7 11.39 11.21 27.00
CA ALA A 7 12.06 11.72 25.81
C ALA A 7 10.97 12.22 24.85
N PRO A 8 11.13 13.40 24.22
CA PRO A 8 10.12 13.86 23.29
C PRO A 8 9.99 12.81 22.18
N ALA A 9 8.77 12.31 21.96
CA ALA A 9 8.42 11.31 20.93
C ALA A 9 8.94 11.67 19.51
N SER A 10 9.43 12.90 19.32
CA SER A 10 10.12 13.42 18.13
C SER A 10 11.40 12.69 17.69
N ALA A 11 12.03 11.85 18.54
CA ALA A 11 13.35 11.25 18.23
C ALA A 11 13.36 9.70 18.18
N VAL A 12 12.19 9.06 18.24
CA VAL A 12 12.10 7.59 18.31
C VAL A 12 12.54 6.97 16.96
N PRO A 13 13.50 6.02 16.93
CA PRO A 13 13.90 5.28 15.73
C PRO A 13 12.79 4.39 15.17
N LEU A 14 12.83 4.09 13.86
CA LEU A 14 11.82 3.24 13.20
C LEU A 14 11.79 1.82 13.79
N GLU A 15 12.95 1.32 14.24
CA GLU A 15 13.11 0.01 14.87
C GLU A 15 12.44 -0.06 16.24
N GLU A 16 12.35 1.06 16.96
CA GLU A 16 11.69 1.11 18.25
C GLU A 16 10.17 1.15 18.06
N LEU A 17 9.69 1.91 17.05
CA LEU A 17 8.27 2.00 16.71
C LEU A 17 7.65 0.65 16.37
N SER A 18 8.39 -0.24 15.70
CA SER A 18 7.90 -1.58 15.33
C SER A 18 7.77 -2.54 16.52
N SER A 19 8.26 -2.15 17.70
CA SER A 19 8.17 -2.93 18.94
C SER A 19 7.13 -2.41 19.94
N TRP A 20 6.44 -1.31 19.60
CA TRP A 20 5.52 -0.66 20.51
C TRP A 20 4.26 -1.50 20.76
N PRO A 21 3.76 -1.53 22.02
CA PRO A 21 2.47 -2.11 22.32
C PRO A 21 1.32 -1.27 21.75
N GLU A 22 0.18 -1.91 21.52
CA GLU A 22 -1.00 -1.31 20.89
C GLU A 22 -1.46 -0.01 21.58
N GLU A 23 -1.47 0.00 22.91
CA GLU A 23 -1.88 1.17 23.70
C GLU A 23 -0.97 2.37 23.48
N LEU A 24 0.34 2.12 23.30
CA LEU A 24 1.31 3.17 23.05
C LEU A 24 1.16 3.72 21.62
N CYS A 25 1.00 2.84 20.63
CA CYS A 25 0.73 3.24 19.24
C CYS A 25 -0.51 4.12 19.14
N ARG A 26 -1.60 3.73 19.83
CA ARG A 26 -2.84 4.50 19.86
C ARG A 26 -2.68 5.86 20.52
N ARG A 27 -1.95 5.94 21.64
CA ARG A 27 -1.73 7.19 22.38
C ARG A 27 -0.86 8.17 21.60
N GLU A 28 0.19 7.67 20.97
CA GLU A 28 1.19 8.48 20.25
C GLU A 28 0.84 8.68 18.77
N LEU A 29 -0.24 8.09 18.25
CA LEU A 29 -0.69 8.25 16.87
C LEU A 29 -0.72 9.73 16.42
N PRO A 30 -1.29 10.70 17.19
CA PRO A 30 -1.34 12.09 16.74
C PRO A 30 0.03 12.77 16.66
N SER A 31 1.02 12.31 17.42
CA SER A 31 2.37 12.88 17.45
C SER A 31 3.29 12.23 16.42
N VAL A 32 3.16 10.91 16.23
CA VAL A 32 4.05 10.11 15.37
C VAL A 32 3.58 10.04 13.92
N LEU A 33 2.27 9.97 13.65
CA LEU A 33 1.77 9.84 12.29
C LEU A 33 2.22 11.00 11.37
N PRO A 34 2.07 12.29 11.74
CA PRO A 34 2.53 13.38 10.88
C PRO A 34 4.03 13.32 10.57
N ARG A 35 4.83 12.83 11.53
CA ARG A 35 6.28 12.63 11.34
C ARG A 35 6.56 11.49 10.36
N LEU A 36 5.90 10.35 10.51
CA LEU A 36 6.05 9.22 9.59
C LEU A 36 5.62 9.62 8.17
N LEU A 37 4.52 10.35 8.03
CA LEU A 37 4.09 10.90 6.73
C LEU A 37 5.14 11.86 6.16
N SER A 38 5.70 12.75 6.97
CA SER A 38 6.78 13.64 6.52
C SER A 38 8.02 12.86 6.07
N MET A 39 8.47 11.86 6.85
CA MET A 39 9.57 10.99 6.44
C MET A 39 9.25 10.24 5.15
N TYR A 40 8.03 9.72 5.01
CA TYR A 40 7.54 9.09 3.79
C TYR A 40 7.49 10.08 2.61
N GLN A 41 7.21 11.37 2.80
CA GLN A 41 7.23 12.32 1.70
C GLN A 41 8.63 12.76 1.27
N HIS A 42 9.62 12.71 2.16
CA HIS A 42 10.97 13.21 1.88
C HIS A 42 12.05 12.14 1.67
N SER A 43 11.77 10.86 1.98
CA SER A 43 12.74 9.82 1.64
C SER A 43 12.87 9.67 0.12
N ASP A 44 14.08 9.39 -0.34
CA ASP A 44 14.43 9.02 -1.71
C ASP A 44 14.81 7.53 -1.83
N ASN A 45 14.85 6.81 -0.69
CA ASN A 45 15.26 5.41 -0.63
C ASN A 45 14.02 4.49 -0.56
N TRP A 46 13.87 3.60 -1.53
CA TRP A 46 12.75 2.65 -1.59
C TRP A 46 12.67 1.73 -0.36
N ILE A 47 13.80 1.29 0.17
CA ILE A 47 13.84 0.41 1.35
C ILE A 47 13.28 1.16 2.57
N GLU A 48 13.69 2.41 2.76
CA GLU A 48 13.19 3.25 3.85
C GLU A 48 11.70 3.57 3.67
N HIS A 49 11.25 3.87 2.45
CA HIS A 49 9.82 4.04 2.14
C HIS A 49 8.99 2.83 2.56
N ILE A 50 9.43 1.63 2.18
CA ILE A 50 8.71 0.41 2.50
C ILE A 50 8.72 0.15 4.00
N GLN A 51 9.83 0.40 4.69
CA GLN A 51 9.89 0.27 6.15
C GLN A 51 8.90 1.23 6.84
N ILE A 52 8.85 2.49 6.41
CA ILE A 52 7.90 3.47 6.96
C ILE A 52 6.46 3.07 6.66
N LEU A 53 6.15 2.70 5.40
CA LEU A 53 4.81 2.26 5.00
C LEU A 53 4.36 1.06 5.83
N LYS A 54 5.24 0.06 5.99
CA LYS A 54 4.97 -1.12 6.82
C LYS A 54 4.67 -0.74 8.26
N ILE A 55 5.45 0.14 8.88
CA ILE A 55 5.20 0.62 10.25
C ILE A 55 3.84 1.31 10.35
N ILE A 56 3.50 2.19 9.39
CA ILE A 56 2.19 2.87 9.41
C ILE A 56 1.06 1.84 9.30
N VAL A 57 1.16 0.90 8.35
CA VAL A 57 0.12 -0.11 8.09
C VAL A 57 -0.04 -1.10 9.25
N GLU A 58 1.05 -1.57 9.85
CA GLU A 58 0.99 -2.60 10.90
C GLU A 58 0.69 -1.99 12.28
N MET A 59 1.30 -0.86 12.62
CA MET A 59 1.29 -0.34 13.99
C MET A 59 0.26 0.76 14.20
N PHE A 60 -0.04 1.57 13.18
CA PHE A 60 -0.82 2.80 13.35
C PHE A 60 -2.17 2.78 12.65
N LEU A 61 -2.26 2.13 11.49
CA LEU A 61 -3.49 1.99 10.72
C LEU A 61 -4.64 1.40 11.56
N PRO A 62 -4.43 0.37 12.42
CA PRO A 62 -5.49 -0.16 13.30
C PRO A 62 -6.13 0.85 14.25
N HIS A 63 -5.49 2.01 14.46
CA HIS A 63 -5.92 3.05 15.40
C HIS A 63 -6.46 4.29 14.71
N MET A 64 -6.45 4.34 13.38
CA MET A 64 -6.94 5.49 12.62
C MET A 64 -8.47 5.48 12.53
N ASN A 65 -9.06 6.66 12.52
CA ASN A 65 -10.49 6.79 12.28
C ASN A 65 -10.78 6.56 10.80
N HIS A 66 -11.63 5.57 10.50
CA HIS A 66 -12.06 5.23 9.15
C HIS A 66 -12.64 6.42 8.37
N LEU A 67 -13.35 7.35 9.03
CA LEU A 67 -13.95 8.52 8.38
C LEU A 67 -12.93 9.53 7.85
N THR A 68 -11.74 9.58 8.45
CA THR A 68 -10.67 10.51 8.07
C THR A 68 -9.50 9.80 7.42
N LEU A 69 -9.58 8.47 7.25
CA LEU A 69 -8.47 7.64 6.81
C LEU A 69 -8.00 8.03 5.41
N GLU A 70 -8.95 8.34 4.54
CA GLU A 70 -8.66 8.80 3.18
C GLU A 70 -7.87 10.12 3.15
N GLU A 71 -8.33 11.14 3.87
CA GLU A 71 -7.70 12.46 3.92
C GLU A 71 -6.35 12.45 4.67
N THR A 72 -6.27 11.69 5.76
CA THR A 72 -5.10 11.70 6.64
C THR A 72 -3.99 10.76 6.20
N PHE A 73 -4.31 9.69 5.46
CA PHE A 73 -3.34 8.67 5.09
C PHE A 73 -3.37 8.36 3.59
N PHE A 74 -4.46 7.84 3.05
CA PHE A 74 -4.45 7.27 1.69
C PHE A 74 -4.13 8.30 0.60
N SER A 75 -4.79 9.46 0.62
CA SER A 75 -4.58 10.53 -0.36
C SER A 75 -3.15 11.10 -0.34
N GLN A 76 -2.44 10.98 0.79
CA GLN A 76 -1.07 11.46 0.94
C GLN A 76 -0.04 10.37 0.57
N VAL A 77 -0.30 9.13 0.96
CA VAL A 77 0.68 8.03 0.86
C VAL A 77 0.58 7.32 -0.48
N LEU A 78 -0.62 6.99 -0.94
CA LEU A 78 -0.81 6.12 -2.11
C LEU A 78 -0.29 6.72 -3.42
N PRO A 79 -0.44 8.02 -3.74
CA PRO A 79 0.12 8.57 -4.97
C PRO A 79 1.63 8.38 -5.05
N LYS A 80 2.33 8.56 -3.93
CA LYS A 80 3.76 8.33 -3.85
C LYS A 80 4.10 6.83 -3.85
N THR A 81 3.30 5.98 -3.20
CA THR A 81 3.47 4.51 -3.27
C THR A 81 3.38 4.00 -4.71
N VAL A 82 2.39 4.47 -5.47
CA VAL A 82 2.20 4.12 -6.89
C VAL A 82 3.39 4.57 -7.73
N LYS A 83 3.83 5.83 -7.54
CA LYS A 83 5.02 6.33 -8.24
C LYS A 83 6.27 5.48 -7.94
N LEU A 84 6.51 5.14 -6.66
CA LEU A 84 7.63 4.30 -6.25
C LEU A 84 7.56 2.90 -6.88
N PHE A 85 6.36 2.33 -6.97
CA PHE A 85 6.15 1.05 -7.65
C PHE A 85 6.47 1.15 -9.14
N ASP A 86 6.04 2.22 -9.81
CA ASP A 86 6.32 2.44 -11.24
C ASP A 86 7.82 2.67 -11.49
N ASP A 87 8.50 3.42 -10.62
CA ASP A 87 9.95 3.63 -10.66
C ASP A 87 10.71 2.30 -10.49
N MET A 88 10.27 1.45 -9.56
CA MET A 88 10.81 0.09 -9.38
C MET A 88 10.57 -0.79 -10.62
N MET A 89 9.38 -0.77 -11.21
CA MET A 89 9.06 -1.53 -12.43
C MET A 89 9.92 -1.09 -13.61
N TYR A 90 10.10 0.23 -13.77
CA TYR A 90 10.97 0.79 -14.79
C TYR A 90 12.41 0.29 -14.63
N GLU A 91 12.96 0.39 -13.41
CA GLU A 91 14.34 -0.04 -13.13
C GLU A 91 14.52 -1.56 -13.30
N LEU A 92 13.54 -2.33 -12.87
CA LEU A 92 13.50 -3.77 -13.07
C LEU A 92 13.60 -4.13 -14.56
N THR A 93 12.79 -3.46 -15.39
CA THR A 93 12.72 -3.72 -16.84
C THR A 93 13.97 -3.19 -17.57
N SER A 94 14.52 -2.05 -17.13
CA SER A 94 15.70 -1.43 -17.73
C SER A 94 16.94 -2.31 -17.51
N GLN A 95 17.11 -2.85 -16.31
CA GLN A 95 18.26 -3.68 -15.95
C GLN A 95 18.11 -5.16 -16.37
N ALA A 96 16.89 -5.67 -16.53
CA ALA A 96 16.64 -7.08 -16.86
C ALA A 96 17.38 -7.57 -18.13
N ARG A 97 17.61 -6.68 -19.11
CA ARG A 97 18.36 -7.01 -20.34
C ARG A 97 19.83 -7.36 -20.09
N GLY A 98 20.41 -6.85 -19.00
CA GLY A 98 21.79 -7.13 -18.60
C GLY A 98 21.93 -8.38 -17.72
N LEU A 99 20.82 -9.04 -17.37
CA LEU A 99 20.83 -10.21 -16.50
C LEU A 99 21.54 -11.39 -17.16
N SER A 100 22.52 -11.95 -16.46
CA SER A 100 23.21 -13.19 -16.82
C SER A 100 23.74 -13.88 -15.56
N SER A 101 24.12 -15.14 -15.67
CA SER A 101 24.70 -15.92 -14.55
C SER A 101 26.04 -15.38 -14.04
N HIS A 102 26.71 -14.52 -14.82
CA HIS A 102 28.02 -13.95 -14.48
C HIS A 102 27.93 -12.51 -13.93
N ASN A 103 26.79 -11.83 -14.12
CA ASN A 103 26.61 -10.47 -13.64
C ASN A 103 25.85 -10.45 -12.30
N LEU A 104 26.59 -10.75 -11.23
CA LEU A 104 26.05 -10.85 -9.86
C LEU A 104 25.52 -9.52 -9.32
N GLU A 105 26.04 -8.40 -9.79
CA GLU A 105 25.59 -7.07 -9.39
C GLU A 105 24.17 -6.81 -9.89
N ILE A 106 23.92 -6.98 -11.19
CA ILE A 106 22.58 -6.86 -11.77
C ILE A 106 21.63 -7.88 -11.15
N GLN A 107 22.08 -9.13 -10.96
CA GLN A 107 21.27 -10.14 -10.30
C GLN A 107 20.84 -9.69 -8.90
N THR A 108 21.77 -9.18 -8.09
CA THR A 108 21.49 -8.69 -6.74
C THR A 108 20.51 -7.52 -6.77
N THR A 109 20.72 -6.55 -7.67
CA THR A 109 19.83 -5.39 -7.83
C THR A 109 18.41 -5.82 -8.19
N LEU A 110 18.24 -6.67 -9.21
CA LEU A 110 16.92 -7.15 -9.62
C LEU A 110 16.22 -7.94 -8.51
N ARG A 111 16.97 -8.78 -7.77
CA ARG A 111 16.43 -9.54 -6.63
C ARG A 111 15.98 -8.61 -5.52
N ASN A 112 16.77 -7.58 -5.18
CA ASN A 112 16.41 -6.59 -4.18
C ASN A 112 15.13 -5.84 -4.59
N ILE A 113 15.05 -5.37 -5.84
CA ILE A 113 13.86 -4.69 -6.37
C ILE A 113 12.63 -5.60 -6.24
N LEU A 114 12.69 -6.83 -6.75
CA LEU A 114 11.57 -7.77 -6.67
C LEU A 114 11.14 -8.03 -5.21
N GLN A 115 12.09 -8.16 -4.30
CA GLN A 115 11.80 -8.37 -2.87
C GLN A 115 11.12 -7.14 -2.25
N THR A 116 11.59 -5.93 -2.57
CA THR A 116 10.96 -4.67 -2.13
C THR A 116 9.54 -4.55 -2.68
N MET A 117 9.31 -4.95 -3.93
CA MET A 117 7.97 -4.95 -4.53
C MET A 117 7.02 -5.92 -3.83
N VAL A 118 7.49 -7.13 -3.48
CA VAL A 118 6.70 -8.08 -2.68
C VAL A 118 6.25 -7.44 -1.35
N GLN A 119 7.14 -6.73 -0.67
CA GLN A 119 6.82 -6.04 0.58
C GLN A 119 5.82 -4.88 0.38
N LEU A 120 5.95 -4.13 -0.72
CA LEU A 120 4.99 -3.08 -1.09
C LEU A 120 3.59 -3.67 -1.28
N LEU A 121 3.48 -4.76 -2.04
CA LEU A 121 2.20 -5.42 -2.28
C LEU A 121 1.59 -5.93 -0.97
N ALA A 122 2.40 -6.53 -0.08
CA ALA A 122 1.93 -6.98 1.23
C ALA A 122 1.43 -5.81 2.11
N ALA A 123 2.09 -4.65 2.08
CA ALA A 123 1.62 -3.47 2.80
C ALA A 123 0.29 -2.94 2.24
N LEU A 124 0.13 -2.91 0.91
CA LEU A 124 -1.15 -2.59 0.28
C LEU A 124 -2.24 -3.60 0.64
N THR A 125 -1.90 -4.88 0.73
CA THR A 125 -2.81 -5.95 1.18
C THR A 125 -3.30 -5.62 2.60
N GLY A 126 -2.40 -5.23 3.49
CA GLY A 126 -2.75 -4.79 4.85
C GLY A 126 -3.67 -3.58 4.88
N CYS A 127 -3.46 -2.59 4.00
CA CYS A 127 -4.36 -1.44 3.87
C CYS A 127 -5.79 -1.87 3.52
N VAL A 128 -5.94 -2.73 2.51
CA VAL A 128 -7.25 -3.21 2.04
C VAL A 128 -7.92 -4.06 3.12
N GLN A 129 -7.19 -5.02 3.68
CA GLN A 129 -7.67 -5.90 4.75
C GLN A 129 -8.18 -5.13 5.97
N HIS A 130 -7.47 -4.08 6.38
CA HIS A 130 -7.88 -3.27 7.52
C HIS A 130 -9.26 -2.67 7.30
N ILE A 131 -9.53 -2.15 6.10
CA ILE A 131 -10.83 -1.59 5.76
C ILE A 131 -11.91 -2.66 5.78
N CYS A 132 -11.64 -3.81 5.15
CA CYS A 132 -12.56 -4.94 5.10
C CYS A 132 -12.96 -5.46 6.49
N VAL A 133 -12.02 -5.47 7.43
CA VAL A 133 -12.27 -5.97 8.80
C VAL A 133 -12.97 -4.93 9.67
N THR A 134 -12.75 -3.63 9.43
CA THR A 134 -13.24 -2.57 10.32
C THR A 134 -14.55 -1.95 9.88
N GLN A 135 -14.99 -2.15 8.64
CA GLN A 135 -16.18 -1.52 8.08
C GLN A 135 -17.17 -2.57 7.58
N GLU A 136 -18.43 -2.49 8.04
CA GLU A 136 -19.52 -3.38 7.59
C GLU A 136 -20.05 -2.98 6.20
N SER A 137 -19.98 -1.70 5.85
CA SER A 137 -20.37 -1.17 4.55
C SER A 137 -19.52 0.05 4.20
N ILE A 138 -19.05 0.14 2.95
CA ILE A 138 -18.13 1.20 2.52
C ILE A 138 -18.85 2.14 1.55
N ILE A 139 -18.86 3.43 1.86
CA ILE A 139 -19.27 4.45 0.90
C ILE A 139 -18.05 4.75 0.02
N LEU A 140 -18.17 4.54 -1.29
CA LEU A 140 -17.05 4.66 -2.23
C LEU A 140 -16.36 6.03 -2.18
N GLU A 141 -17.13 7.09 -1.92
CA GLU A 141 -16.61 8.47 -1.79
C GLU A 141 -15.58 8.60 -0.66
N ASN A 142 -15.69 7.79 0.39
CA ASN A 142 -14.82 7.82 1.54
C ASN A 142 -13.50 7.06 1.34
N ILE A 143 -13.35 6.25 0.27
CA ILE A 143 -12.15 5.40 0.03
C ILE A 143 -11.88 5.32 -1.47
N HIS A 144 -11.56 6.46 -2.10
CA HIS A 144 -11.42 6.55 -3.55
C HIS A 144 -9.98 6.36 -4.05
N SER A 145 -8.96 6.75 -3.27
CA SER A 145 -7.55 6.59 -3.67
C SER A 145 -7.08 5.14 -3.62
N LEU A 146 -7.58 4.35 -2.67
CA LEU A 146 -7.11 2.97 -2.48
C LEU A 146 -7.47 2.02 -3.62
N PRO A 147 -8.74 1.89 -4.06
CA PRO A 147 -9.10 0.93 -5.11
C PRO A 147 -8.36 1.19 -6.41
N SER A 148 -8.23 2.46 -6.80
CA SER A 148 -7.53 2.86 -8.04
C SER A 148 -6.04 2.56 -7.97
N SER A 149 -5.39 2.91 -6.86
CA SER A 149 -3.95 2.64 -6.64
C SER A 149 -3.64 1.14 -6.62
N VAL A 150 -4.45 0.37 -5.90
CA VAL A 150 -4.29 -1.08 -5.77
C VAL A 150 -4.52 -1.77 -7.12
N LEU A 151 -5.57 -1.37 -7.86
CA LEU A 151 -5.86 -1.93 -9.18
C LEU A 151 -4.70 -1.68 -10.17
N HIS A 152 -4.10 -0.50 -10.14
CA HIS A 152 -2.91 -0.20 -10.96
C HIS A 152 -1.74 -1.13 -10.63
N VAL A 153 -1.39 -1.26 -9.35
CA VAL A 153 -0.28 -2.12 -8.89
C VAL A 153 -0.53 -3.59 -9.27
N ILE A 154 -1.74 -4.11 -9.04
CA ILE A 154 -2.11 -5.48 -9.43
C ILE A 154 -1.94 -5.67 -10.94
N LYS A 155 -2.54 -4.78 -11.74
CA LYS A 155 -2.53 -4.87 -13.21
C LYS A 155 -1.10 -4.86 -13.73
N SER A 156 -0.30 -3.90 -13.30
CA SER A 156 1.10 -3.75 -13.72
C SER A 156 1.95 -4.95 -13.30
N THR A 157 1.73 -5.49 -12.11
CA THR A 157 2.42 -6.71 -11.64
C THR A 157 2.07 -7.92 -12.51
N PHE A 158 0.80 -8.16 -12.82
CA PHE A 158 0.41 -9.29 -13.66
C PHE A 158 0.90 -9.16 -15.11
N VAL A 159 0.92 -7.95 -15.67
CA VAL A 159 1.52 -7.70 -16.99
C VAL A 159 3.01 -8.07 -16.96
N HIS A 160 3.76 -7.60 -15.96
CA HIS A 160 5.18 -7.94 -15.83
C HIS A 160 5.41 -9.46 -15.69
N CYS A 161 4.64 -10.14 -14.83
CA CYS A 161 4.74 -11.58 -14.66
C CYS A 161 4.42 -12.34 -15.94
N LYS A 162 3.42 -11.90 -16.70
CA LYS A 162 3.04 -12.49 -17.99
C LYS A 162 4.16 -12.35 -19.03
N ASP A 163 4.81 -11.20 -19.07
CA ASP A 163 5.84 -10.89 -20.07
C ASP A 163 7.26 -11.27 -19.60
N SER A 164 7.38 -11.82 -18.39
CA SER A 164 8.65 -12.08 -17.69
C SER A 164 9.66 -12.91 -18.50
N GLU A 165 9.24 -13.96 -19.20
CA GLU A 165 10.12 -14.76 -20.07
C GLU A 165 10.87 -13.89 -21.09
N SER A 166 10.16 -12.92 -21.68
CA SER A 166 10.73 -11.97 -22.65
C SER A 166 11.60 -10.92 -21.96
N VAL A 167 11.16 -10.40 -20.80
CA VAL A 167 11.87 -9.36 -20.05
C VAL A 167 13.24 -9.85 -19.59
N TYR A 168 13.32 -11.08 -19.08
CA TYR A 168 14.57 -11.65 -18.54
C TYR A 168 15.39 -12.43 -19.58
N SER A 169 15.01 -12.39 -20.86
CA SER A 169 15.82 -12.90 -21.98
C SER A 169 16.36 -14.33 -21.78
N GLY A 170 15.54 -15.25 -21.25
CA GLY A 170 15.91 -16.64 -20.97
C GLY A 170 16.65 -16.89 -19.64
N HIS A 171 16.91 -15.83 -18.85
CA HIS A 171 17.56 -15.93 -17.53
C HIS A 171 16.56 -15.83 -16.36
N LEU A 172 15.27 -16.05 -16.62
CA LEU A 172 14.19 -16.00 -15.63
C LEU A 172 14.48 -16.83 -14.37
N HIS A 173 15.12 -17.99 -14.54
CA HIS A 173 15.46 -18.93 -13.47
C HIS A 173 16.32 -18.31 -12.36
N LEU A 174 17.01 -17.19 -12.61
CA LEU A 174 17.82 -16.48 -11.61
C LEU A 174 16.98 -15.67 -10.60
N VAL A 175 15.71 -15.42 -10.91
CA VAL A 175 14.78 -14.60 -10.12
C VAL A 175 13.37 -15.22 -9.99
N SER A 176 13.19 -16.46 -10.46
CA SER A 176 11.87 -17.10 -10.57
C SER A 176 11.17 -17.30 -9.23
N ASP A 177 11.93 -17.53 -8.16
CA ASP A 177 11.42 -17.63 -6.80
C ASP A 177 10.75 -16.33 -6.34
N LEU A 178 11.40 -15.19 -6.60
CA LEU A 178 10.88 -13.87 -6.24
C LEU A 178 9.73 -13.44 -7.14
N LEU A 179 9.76 -13.77 -8.43
CA LEU A 179 8.63 -13.53 -9.32
C LEU A 179 7.40 -14.34 -8.92
N GLN A 180 7.59 -15.58 -8.47
CA GLN A 180 6.51 -16.39 -7.93
C GLN A 180 5.95 -15.79 -6.64
N ALA A 181 6.81 -15.29 -5.74
CA ALA A 181 6.38 -14.58 -4.54
C ALA A 181 5.58 -13.32 -4.90
N LEU A 182 6.07 -12.52 -5.85
CA LEU A 182 5.42 -11.30 -6.32
C LEU A 182 4.04 -11.60 -6.93
N PHE A 183 3.93 -12.63 -7.75
CA PHE A 183 2.65 -13.06 -8.32
C PHE A 183 1.66 -13.50 -7.24
N LYS A 184 2.10 -14.29 -6.26
CA LYS A 184 1.27 -14.74 -5.14
C LYS A 184 0.75 -13.58 -4.32
N GLU A 185 1.61 -12.60 -4.03
CA GLU A 185 1.22 -11.41 -3.28
C GLU A 185 0.24 -10.54 -4.08
N ALA A 186 0.45 -10.37 -5.39
CA ALA A 186 -0.49 -9.67 -6.26
C ALA A 186 -1.86 -10.34 -6.30
N TYR A 187 -1.89 -11.67 -6.31
CA TYR A 187 -3.12 -12.44 -6.24
C TYR A 187 -3.82 -12.33 -4.88
N SER A 188 -3.05 -12.29 -3.78
CA SER A 188 -3.57 -12.02 -2.44
C SER A 188 -4.23 -10.63 -2.38
N LEU A 189 -3.51 -9.61 -2.84
CA LEU A 189 -3.99 -8.24 -2.93
C LEU A 189 -5.24 -8.13 -3.81
N GLN A 190 -5.28 -8.82 -4.95
CA GLN A 190 -6.46 -8.88 -5.81
C GLN A 190 -7.67 -9.44 -5.08
N LYS A 191 -7.53 -10.55 -4.34
CA LYS A 191 -8.67 -11.10 -3.57
C LYS A 191 -9.20 -10.11 -2.56
N GLN A 192 -8.30 -9.43 -1.85
CA GLN A 192 -8.67 -8.42 -0.86
C GLN A 192 -9.36 -7.23 -1.52
N LEU A 193 -8.90 -6.80 -2.70
CA LEU A 193 -9.58 -5.76 -3.46
C LEU A 193 -11.00 -6.21 -3.89
N MET A 194 -11.18 -7.47 -4.30
CA MET A 194 -12.51 -7.97 -4.64
C MET A 194 -13.45 -7.96 -3.43
N GLU A 195 -12.97 -8.39 -2.26
CA GLU A 195 -13.71 -8.33 -1.00
C GLU A 195 -14.11 -6.89 -0.66
N LEU A 196 -13.17 -5.94 -0.78
CA LEU A 196 -13.43 -4.51 -0.61
C LEU A 196 -14.57 -4.02 -1.52
N LEU A 197 -14.52 -4.37 -2.81
CA LEU A 197 -15.52 -3.96 -3.79
C LEU A 197 -16.90 -4.58 -3.53
N ASP A 198 -16.96 -5.80 -2.98
CA ASP A 198 -18.22 -6.46 -2.62
C ASP A 198 -18.91 -5.76 -1.42
N MET A 199 -18.17 -5.04 -0.58
CA MET A 199 -18.71 -4.25 0.55
C MET A 199 -19.04 -2.80 0.19
N VAL A 200 -18.72 -2.36 -1.04
CA VAL A 200 -19.06 -1.00 -1.47
C VAL A 200 -20.57 -0.90 -1.65
N CYS A 201 -21.19 -0.01 -0.88
CA CYS A 201 -22.58 0.39 -1.06
C CYS A 201 -22.62 1.74 -1.79
N MET A 202 -23.48 1.86 -2.80
CA MET A 202 -23.88 3.17 -3.30
C MET A 202 -24.73 3.82 -2.22
N ASP A 203 -24.45 5.08 -1.89
CA ASP A 203 -25.08 5.78 -0.77
C ASP A 203 -26.61 5.57 -0.76
N PRO A 204 -27.21 5.03 0.31
CA PRO A 204 -28.65 4.83 0.40
C PRO A 204 -29.46 6.15 0.33
N LEU A 205 -28.80 7.31 0.40
CA LEU A 205 -29.43 8.61 0.13
C LEU A 205 -29.65 8.89 -1.37
N VAL A 206 -29.08 8.07 -2.27
CA VAL A 206 -29.55 7.96 -3.66
C VAL A 206 -30.77 7.01 -3.67
N ASP A 207 -31.75 7.28 -2.80
CA ASP A 207 -33.07 6.67 -2.93
C ASP A 207 -33.67 7.25 -4.20
N GLU A 208 -33.96 6.38 -5.17
CA GLU A 208 -34.56 6.67 -6.48
C GLU A 208 -36.01 7.18 -6.38
N ASN A 209 -36.35 7.94 -5.34
CA ASN A 209 -37.73 8.23 -4.95
C ASN A 209 -38.09 9.72 -4.93
N ASP A 210 -37.14 10.65 -5.11
CA ASP A 210 -37.47 12.09 -5.19
C ASP A 210 -37.48 12.68 -6.62
N ASP A 211 -36.90 12.00 -7.62
CA ASP A 211 -36.92 12.48 -9.01
C ASP A 211 -38.03 11.85 -9.88
N ILE A 212 -38.60 10.69 -9.48
CA ILE A 212 -39.67 10.03 -10.26
C ILE A 212 -41.07 10.58 -9.90
N LEU A 213 -41.27 11.04 -8.66
CA LEU A 213 -42.56 11.59 -8.22
C LEU A 213 -42.80 13.04 -8.64
N ASN A 214 -41.74 13.80 -8.95
CA ASN A 214 -41.83 15.19 -9.41
C ASN A 214 -42.10 15.35 -10.92
N MET A 215 -41.98 14.28 -11.72
CA MET A 215 -42.37 14.31 -13.14
C MET A 215 -43.87 14.05 -13.40
N VAL A 216 -44.65 13.67 -12.38
CA VAL A 216 -46.10 13.37 -12.54
C VAL A 216 -47.01 14.47 -11.97
N ILE A 217 -46.46 15.47 -11.27
CA ILE A 217 -47.23 16.63 -10.76
C ILE A 217 -46.63 17.92 -11.33
N GLY A 218 -46.79 18.11 -12.64
CA GLY A 218 -46.26 19.27 -13.36
C GLY A 218 -47.15 19.71 -14.52
N LYS A 219 -48.31 20.29 -14.16
CA LYS A 219 -49.27 21.09 -14.97
C LYS A 219 -49.93 20.48 -16.20
#